data_AF-A0A1F1UQF8-F1
#
_entry.id   AF-A0A1F1UQF8-F1
#
_cell.length_a   1.000
_cell.length_b   1.000
_cell.length_c   1.000
_cell.angle_alpha   90.00
_cell.angle_beta   90.00
_cell.angle_gamma   90.00
#
_symmetry.space_group_name_H-M   'P 1'
#
loop_
_entity.id
_entity.type
_entity.pdbx_description
1 polymer ?
#
loop_
_entity_poly.entity_id
_entity_poly.type
_entity_poly.pdbx_seq_one_letter_code
_entity_poly.pdbx_strand_id
1 'polypeptide(L)'
;MTTLLTFLHVAAAILLLGPIVVSTSMFPRQAAEAQAGDAAAAGRASILYRISRTYGIASSLVPLLGVAILFGDWAAYKTNYFLHTSIVLAVIAWALLLFVVIPTQRKMVGTLGELEPAEADPADVTANFEKSKAKASAFAGVFNLLWFIVLVLMFLPAPTV
;
A
#
# COMPACT_ATOMS: atom_id res chain seq x y z
N MET A 1 -23.12 17.03 -6.03
CA MET A 1 -22.65 15.97 -6.95
C MET A 1 -21.56 15.10 -6.31
N THR A 2 -21.63 14.86 -5.00
CA THR A 2 -20.60 14.15 -4.22
C THR A 2 -20.90 12.66 -4.07
N THR A 3 -22.18 12.24 -4.10
CA THR A 3 -22.57 10.84 -3.83
C THR A 3 -21.87 9.81 -4.71
N LEU A 4 -21.75 10.08 -6.02
CA LEU A 4 -21.04 9.17 -6.93
C LEU A 4 -19.53 9.15 -6.66
N LEU A 5 -18.90 10.31 -6.44
CA LEU A 5 -17.47 10.40 -6.12
C LEU A 5 -17.16 9.72 -4.78
N THR A 6 -17.99 9.94 -3.77
CA THR A 6 -17.89 9.28 -2.46
C THR A 6 -18.06 7.77 -2.61
N PHE A 7 -19.04 7.31 -3.38
CA PHE A 7 -19.21 5.88 -3.66
C PHE A 7 -17.94 5.30 -4.31
N LEU A 8 -17.43 5.94 -5.37
CA LEU A 8 -16.21 5.48 -6.06
C LEU A 8 -15.00 5.47 -5.13
N HIS A 9 -14.84 6.49 -4.28
CA HIS A 9 -13.75 6.56 -3.31
C HIS A 9 -13.81 5.40 -2.31
N VAL A 10 -14.98 5.17 -1.72
CA VAL A 10 -15.19 4.09 -0.74
C VAL A 10 -15.04 2.72 -1.41
N ALA A 11 -15.59 2.53 -2.60
CA ALA A 11 -15.43 1.30 -3.36
C ALA A 11 -13.96 1.02 -3.69
N ALA A 12 -13.21 2.04 -4.14
CA ALA A 12 -11.79 1.92 -4.38
C ALA A 12 -11.02 1.58 -3.09
N ALA A 13 -11.36 2.20 -1.96
CA ALA A 13 -10.72 1.91 -0.67
C ALA A 13 -10.94 0.45 -0.25
N ILE A 14 -12.18 -0.05 -0.32
CA ILE A 14 -12.52 -1.43 0.06
C ILE A 14 -11.85 -2.45 -0.87
N LEU A 15 -11.99 -2.27 -2.19
CA LEU A 15 -11.56 -3.25 -3.17
C LEU A 15 -10.04 -3.26 -3.39
N LEU A 16 -9.38 -2.11 -3.27
CA LEU A 16 -7.97 -1.97 -3.61
C LEU A 16 -7.06 -2.06 -2.39
N LEU A 17 -7.45 -1.52 -1.23
CA LEU A 17 -6.59 -1.57 -0.04
C LEU A 17 -6.61 -2.94 0.63
N GLY A 18 -7.75 -3.64 0.64
CA GLY A 18 -7.88 -4.96 1.26
C GLY A 18 -6.78 -5.95 0.81
N PRO A 19 -6.62 -6.20 -0.50
CA PRO A 19 -5.55 -7.05 -1.01
C PRO A 19 -4.14 -6.59 -0.61
N ILE A 20 -3.88 -5.28 -0.61
CA ILE A 20 -2.55 -4.72 -0.31
C ILE A 20 -2.19 -4.87 1.16
N VAL A 21 -3.13 -4.57 2.06
CA VAL A 21 -2.95 -4.73 3.51
C VAL A 21 -2.57 -6.17 3.84
N VAL A 22 -3.29 -7.14 3.25
CA VAL A 22 -2.99 -8.56 3.43
C VAL A 22 -1.64 -8.93 2.79
N SER A 23 -1.41 -8.53 1.54
CA SER A 23 -0.23 -8.95 0.80
C SER A 23 1.07 -8.42 1.42
N THR A 24 1.08 -7.15 1.80
CA THR A 24 2.24 -6.53 2.46
C THR A 24 2.52 -7.12 3.84
N SER A 25 1.48 -7.51 4.60
CA SER A 25 1.64 -8.10 5.94
C SER A 25 2.11 -9.54 5.92
N MET A 26 1.62 -10.36 4.97
CA MET A 26 1.98 -11.78 4.89
C MET A 26 3.34 -12.00 4.20
N PHE A 27 3.73 -11.10 3.30
CA PHE A 27 4.94 -11.24 2.48
C PHE A 27 6.21 -11.53 3.27
N PRO A 28 6.57 -10.79 4.36
CA PRO A 28 7.86 -10.96 5.02
C PRO A 28 8.07 -12.36 5.58
N ARG A 29 6.99 -12.98 6.09
CA ARG A 29 7.03 -14.37 6.58
C ARG A 29 7.28 -15.35 5.44
N GLN A 30 6.51 -15.23 4.36
CA GLN A 30 6.61 -16.13 3.20
C GLN A 30 7.97 -16.01 2.51
N ALA A 31 8.51 -14.80 2.39
CA ALA A 31 9.85 -14.60 1.84
C ALA A 31 10.93 -15.23 2.74
N ALA A 32 10.78 -15.19 4.06
CA ALA A 32 11.72 -15.84 4.99
C ALA A 32 11.67 -17.38 4.92
N GLU A 33 10.46 -17.95 4.84
CA GLU A 33 10.27 -19.39 4.65
C GLU A 33 10.86 -19.85 3.30
N ALA A 34 10.66 -19.06 2.24
CA ALA A 34 11.24 -19.31 0.92
C ALA A 34 12.78 -19.29 0.94
N GLN A 35 13.38 -18.31 1.64
CA GLN A 35 14.82 -18.23 1.81
C GLN A 35 15.40 -19.45 2.55
N ALA A 36 14.62 -20.05 3.46
CA ALA A 36 14.98 -21.29 4.16
C ALA A 36 14.79 -22.56 3.30
N GLY A 37 14.34 -22.43 2.05
CA GLY A 37 14.22 -23.52 1.08
C GLY A 37 12.79 -24.04 0.85
N ASP A 38 11.75 -23.40 1.40
CA ASP A 38 10.35 -23.78 1.12
C ASP A 38 9.90 -23.24 -0.25
N ALA A 39 9.87 -24.13 -1.25
CA ALA A 39 9.42 -23.80 -2.61
C ALA A 39 7.95 -23.34 -2.67
N ALA A 40 7.07 -23.84 -1.80
CA ALA A 40 5.68 -23.39 -1.77
C ALA A 40 5.60 -21.95 -1.21
N ALA A 41 6.44 -21.61 -0.24
CA ALA A 41 6.55 -20.24 0.26
C ALA A 41 7.12 -19.28 -0.79
N ALA A 42 8.05 -19.74 -1.64
CA ALA A 42 8.61 -18.95 -2.74
C ALA A 42 7.53 -18.49 -3.72
N GLY A 43 6.70 -19.44 -4.19
CA GLY A 43 5.55 -19.11 -5.05
C GLY A 43 4.53 -18.17 -4.37
N ARG A 44 4.24 -18.37 -3.07
CA ARG A 44 3.37 -17.47 -2.30
C ARG A 44 3.96 -16.07 -2.18
N ALA A 45 5.25 -15.93 -1.90
CA ALA A 45 5.92 -14.63 -1.83
C ALA A 45 5.86 -13.89 -3.18
N SER A 46 6.05 -14.59 -4.30
CA SER A 46 5.91 -14.01 -5.66
C SER A 46 4.49 -13.49 -5.90
N ILE A 47 3.45 -14.26 -5.56
CA ILE A 47 2.05 -13.83 -5.70
C ILE A 47 1.76 -12.61 -4.82
N LEU A 48 2.21 -12.60 -3.56
CA LEU A 48 2.00 -11.47 -2.65
C LEU A 48 2.70 -10.19 -3.14
N TYR A 49 3.90 -10.32 -3.72
CA TYR A 49 4.58 -9.20 -4.39
C TYR A 49 3.76 -8.68 -5.59
N ARG A 50 3.28 -9.56 -6.46
CA ARG A 50 2.46 -9.17 -7.64
C ARG A 50 1.18 -8.46 -7.23
N ILE A 51 0.49 -8.94 -6.20
CA ILE A 51 -0.68 -8.27 -5.63
C ILE A 51 -0.29 -6.89 -5.13
N SER A 52 0.77 -6.79 -4.31
CA SER A 52 1.24 -5.51 -3.75
C SER A 52 1.60 -4.51 -4.86
N ARG A 53 2.25 -4.96 -5.95
CA ARG A 53 2.62 -4.12 -7.09
C ARG A 53 1.42 -3.66 -7.91
N THR A 54 0.56 -4.59 -8.32
CA THR A 54 -0.57 -4.30 -9.21
C THR A 54 -1.62 -3.46 -8.50
N TYR A 55 -2.06 -3.91 -7.32
CA TYR A 55 -3.02 -3.18 -6.52
C TYR A 55 -2.40 -1.92 -5.91
N GLY A 56 -1.09 -1.90 -5.62
CA GLY A 56 -0.41 -0.70 -5.14
C GLY A 56 -0.53 0.48 -6.10
N ILE A 57 -0.34 0.27 -7.40
CA ILE A 57 -0.55 1.30 -8.42
C ILE A 57 -2.04 1.67 -8.49
N ALA A 58 -2.92 0.68 -8.57
CA ALA A 58 -4.37 0.92 -8.66
C ALA A 58 -4.92 1.69 -7.45
N SER A 59 -4.40 1.45 -6.24
CA SER A 59 -4.84 2.09 -4.99
C SER A 59 -4.62 3.60 -4.95
N SER A 60 -3.84 4.16 -5.88
CA SER A 60 -3.73 5.61 -6.09
C SER A 60 -5.09 6.27 -6.32
N LEU A 61 -6.08 5.51 -6.81
CA LEU A 61 -7.45 5.97 -6.94
C LEU A 61 -8.04 6.49 -5.62
N VAL A 62 -7.65 5.92 -4.47
CA VAL A 62 -8.18 6.33 -3.16
C VAL A 62 -7.80 7.78 -2.83
N PRO A 63 -6.51 8.17 -2.75
CA PRO A 63 -6.14 9.56 -2.49
C PRO A 63 -6.59 10.51 -3.62
N LEU A 64 -6.56 10.07 -4.89
CA LEU A 64 -7.02 10.89 -6.02
C LEU A 64 -8.52 11.23 -5.92
N LEU A 65 -9.35 10.25 -5.58
CA LEU A 65 -10.78 10.46 -5.37
C LEU A 65 -11.05 11.27 -4.09
N GLY A 66 -10.23 11.13 -3.04
CA GLY A 66 -10.29 11.99 -1.86
C GLY A 66 -10.06 13.46 -2.18
N VAL A 67 -9.05 13.74 -3.01
CA VAL A 67 -8.80 15.08 -3.57
C VAL A 67 -9.98 15.56 -4.42
N ALA A 68 -10.53 14.69 -5.28
CA ALA A 68 -11.71 15.04 -6.08
C ALA A 68 -12.95 15.37 -5.23
N ILE A 69 -13.14 14.69 -4.10
CA ILE A 69 -14.22 14.99 -3.13
C ILE A 69 -14.00 16.36 -2.49
N LEU A 70 -12.77 16.66 -2.03
CA LEU A 70 -12.41 17.95 -1.43
C LEU A 70 -12.73 19.13 -2.37
N PHE A 71 -12.32 19.04 -3.63
CA PHE A 71 -12.54 20.10 -4.61
C PHE A 71 -13.96 20.09 -5.21
N GLY A 72 -14.62 18.92 -5.23
CA GLY A 72 -15.99 18.76 -5.74
C GLY A 72 -17.05 19.44 -4.87
N ASP A 73 -16.75 19.70 -3.59
CA ASP A 73 -17.56 20.53 -2.69
C ASP A 73 -16.68 21.38 -1.78
N TRP A 74 -15.97 22.32 -2.40
CA TRP A 74 -15.02 23.18 -1.69
C TRP A 74 -15.67 23.98 -0.55
N ALA A 75 -16.91 24.43 -0.73
CA ALA A 75 -17.62 25.20 0.29
C ALA A 75 -17.81 24.40 1.57
N ALA A 76 -18.13 23.10 1.47
CA ALA A 76 -18.28 22.21 2.61
C ALA A 76 -16.94 21.81 3.24
N TYR A 77 -15.89 21.63 2.45
CA TYR A 77 -14.69 20.93 2.90
C TYR A 77 -13.46 21.79 3.14
N LYS A 78 -13.43 23.06 2.69
CA LYS A 78 -12.25 23.93 2.80
C LYS A 78 -11.70 24.12 4.22
N THR A 79 -12.53 23.98 5.26
CA THR A 79 -12.12 24.11 6.67
C THR A 79 -12.03 22.76 7.39
N ASN A 80 -12.33 21.66 6.71
CA ASN A 80 -12.29 20.32 7.30
C ASN A 80 -10.83 19.82 7.38
N TYR A 81 -10.13 20.15 8.47
CA TYR A 81 -8.73 19.74 8.63
C TYR A 81 -8.55 18.22 8.72
N PHE A 82 -9.56 17.45 9.17
CA PHE A 82 -9.47 15.97 9.15
C PHE A 82 -9.36 15.42 7.73
N LEU A 83 -10.16 15.94 6.80
CA LEU A 83 -10.06 15.58 5.38
C LEU A 83 -8.70 15.97 4.79
N HIS A 84 -8.22 17.19 5.03
CA HIS A 84 -6.90 17.61 4.55
C HIS A 84 -5.77 16.72 5.09
N THR A 85 -5.75 16.47 6.40
CA THR A 85 -4.75 15.60 7.04
C THR A 85 -4.81 14.19 6.46
N SER A 86 -6.01 13.64 6.25
CA SER A 86 -6.17 12.31 5.67
C SER A 86 -5.61 12.19 4.25
N ILE A 87 -5.78 13.21 3.41
CA ILE A 87 -5.24 13.24 2.05
C ILE A 87 -3.71 13.24 2.11
N VAL A 88 -3.12 14.07 2.96
CA VAL A 88 -1.66 14.12 3.16
C VAL A 88 -1.12 12.77 3.62
N LEU A 89 -1.75 12.16 4.63
CA LEU A 89 -1.34 10.84 5.13
C LEU A 89 -1.52 9.74 4.08
N ALA A 90 -2.58 9.78 3.28
CA ALA A 90 -2.81 8.82 2.20
C ALA A 90 -1.74 8.92 1.11
N VAL A 91 -1.33 10.14 0.74
CA VAL A 91 -0.22 10.36 -0.21
C VAL A 91 1.09 9.84 0.36
N ILE A 92 1.38 10.08 1.65
CA ILE A 92 2.57 9.55 2.33
C ILE A 92 2.54 8.01 2.36
N ALA A 93 1.41 7.40 2.73
CA ALA A 93 1.26 5.95 2.75
C ALA A 93 1.47 5.35 1.36
N TRP A 94 0.91 5.97 0.33
CA TRP A 94 1.06 5.54 -1.06
C TRP A 94 2.52 5.67 -1.54
N ALA A 95 3.20 6.78 -1.20
CA ALA A 95 4.63 6.93 -1.49
C ALA A 95 5.48 5.88 -0.77
N LEU A 96 5.20 5.58 0.50
CA LEU A 96 5.87 4.50 1.23
C LEU A 96 5.66 3.14 0.56
N LEU A 97 4.44 2.86 0.09
CA LEU A 97 4.14 1.62 -0.64
C LEU A 97 4.99 1.51 -1.91
N LEU A 98 4.99 2.55 -2.75
CA LEU A 98 5.65 2.53 -4.06
C LEU A 98 7.18 2.60 -3.99
N PHE A 99 7.72 3.42 -3.09
CA PHE A 99 9.15 3.71 -3.07
C PHE A 99 9.91 2.92 -1.99
N VAL A 100 9.20 2.31 -1.04
CA VAL A 100 9.84 1.56 0.05
C VAL A 100 9.39 0.11 0.09
N VAL A 101 8.09 -0.17 0.19
CA VAL A 101 7.57 -1.54 0.37
C VAL A 101 7.78 -2.38 -0.89
N ILE A 102 7.21 -1.96 -2.02
CA ILE A 102 7.27 -2.72 -3.28
C ILE A 102 8.72 -2.95 -3.75
N PRO A 103 9.64 -1.95 -3.71
CA PRO A 103 11.02 -2.17 -4.11
C PRO A 103 11.76 -3.13 -3.16
N THR A 104 11.45 -3.11 -1.87
CA THR A 104 12.03 -4.05 -0.90
C THR A 104 11.54 -5.47 -1.17
N GLN A 105 10.24 -5.66 -1.42
CA GLN A 105 9.68 -6.96 -1.79
C GLN A 105 10.28 -7.47 -3.10
N ARG A 106 10.40 -6.62 -4.12
CA ARG A 106 11.00 -6.96 -5.42
C ARG A 106 12.41 -7.52 -5.25
N LYS A 107 13.28 -6.84 -4.49
CA LYS A 107 14.65 -7.31 -4.24
C LYS A 107 14.71 -8.63 -3.50
N MET A 108 13.76 -8.88 -2.60
CA MET A 108 13.68 -10.17 -1.90
C MET A 108 13.24 -11.30 -2.85
N VAL A 109 12.20 -11.08 -3.65
CA VAL A 109 11.73 -12.04 -4.67
C VAL A 109 12.80 -12.28 -5.74
N GLY A 110 13.53 -11.26 -6.16
CA GLY A 110 14.63 -11.40 -7.12
C GLY A 110 15.80 -12.20 -6.56
N THR A 111 16.18 -11.99 -5.28
CA THR A 111 17.16 -12.87 -4.61
C THR A 111 16.72 -14.32 -4.51
N LEU A 112 15.41 -14.57 -4.42
CA LEU A 112 14.85 -15.93 -4.42
C LEU A 112 14.76 -16.54 -5.83
N GLY A 113 15.04 -15.77 -6.90
CA GLY A 113 14.88 -16.24 -8.28
C GLY A 113 13.43 -16.32 -8.76
N GLU A 114 12.51 -15.62 -8.09
CA GLU A 114 11.06 -15.76 -8.26
C GLU A 114 10.42 -14.60 -9.06
N LEU A 115 11.25 -13.74 -9.65
CA LEU A 115 10.81 -12.71 -10.62
C LEU A 115 10.58 -13.35 -11.99
N GLU A 116 9.59 -12.85 -12.73
CA GLU A 116 9.40 -13.28 -14.11
C GLU A 116 10.61 -12.86 -14.96
N PRO A 117 11.05 -13.68 -15.94
CA PRO A 117 12.23 -13.35 -16.76
C PRO A 117 12.14 -11.99 -17.46
N ALA A 118 10.93 -11.59 -17.89
CA ALA A 118 10.70 -10.31 -18.54
C ALA A 118 10.80 -9.11 -17.57
N GLU A 119 10.68 -9.35 -16.27
CA GLU A 119 10.73 -8.33 -15.24
C GLU A 119 12.04 -8.33 -14.45
N ALA A 120 12.86 -9.38 -14.53
CA ALA A 120 14.06 -9.52 -13.70
C ALA A 120 15.21 -8.62 -14.18
N ASP A 121 15.78 -7.85 -13.26
CA ASP A 121 17.04 -7.12 -13.45
C ASP A 121 18.13 -7.74 -12.54
N PRO A 122 19.39 -7.91 -12.99
CA PRO A 122 20.49 -8.34 -12.14
C PRO A 122 20.67 -7.52 -10.84
N ALA A 123 20.20 -6.27 -10.82
CA ALA A 123 20.21 -5.40 -9.65
C ALA A 123 19.08 -5.66 -8.63
N ASP A 124 18.10 -6.52 -8.95
CA ASP A 124 16.96 -6.88 -8.09
C ASP A 124 17.33 -7.90 -7.01
N VAL A 125 18.45 -7.68 -6.36
CA VAL A 125 18.94 -8.53 -5.27
C VAL A 125 19.13 -7.73 -3.99
N THR A 126 18.91 -8.38 -2.86
CA THR A 126 19.31 -7.86 -1.55
C THR A 126 20.64 -8.47 -1.11
N ALA A 127 21.56 -7.61 -0.68
CA ALA A 127 22.83 -8.04 -0.08
C ALA A 127 22.65 -8.60 1.35
N ASN A 128 21.55 -8.25 2.03
CA ASN A 128 21.25 -8.73 3.38
C ASN A 128 19.75 -9.02 3.49
N PHE A 129 19.40 -10.30 3.41
CA PHE A 129 18.01 -10.75 3.39
C PHE A 129 17.27 -10.47 4.70
N GLU A 130 17.91 -10.72 5.86
CA GLU A 130 17.31 -10.45 7.17
C GLU A 130 17.01 -8.96 7.38
N LYS A 131 17.91 -8.07 6.93
CA LYS A 131 17.66 -6.62 6.98
C LYS A 131 16.48 -6.23 6.07
N SER A 132 16.39 -6.79 4.87
CA SER A 132 15.26 -6.54 3.96
C SER A 132 13.95 -7.08 4.51
N LYS A 133 13.94 -8.25 5.14
CA LYS A 133 12.79 -8.81 5.83
C LYS A 133 12.33 -7.92 6.98
N ALA A 134 13.24 -7.48 7.84
CA ALA A 134 12.92 -6.55 8.94
C ALA A 134 12.34 -5.23 8.39
N LYS A 135 12.93 -4.69 7.33
CA LYS A 135 12.42 -3.51 6.63
C LYS A 135 11.02 -3.75 6.06
N ALA A 136 10.78 -4.87 5.37
CA ALA A 136 9.49 -5.22 4.81
C ALA A 136 8.41 -5.32 5.90
N SER A 137 8.69 -5.98 7.02
CA SER A 137 7.77 -6.06 8.16
C SER A 137 7.47 -4.70 8.77
N ALA A 138 8.49 -3.88 9.02
CA ALA A 138 8.31 -2.56 9.63
C ALA A 138 7.46 -1.64 8.74
N PHE A 139 7.79 -1.56 7.45
CA PHE A 139 7.08 -0.66 6.53
C PHE A 139 5.69 -1.18 6.14
N ALA A 140 5.44 -2.49 6.16
CA ALA A 140 4.08 -3.03 6.08
C ALA A 140 3.23 -2.57 7.28
N GLY A 141 3.78 -2.63 8.50
CA GLY A 141 3.13 -2.13 9.71
C GLY A 141 2.82 -0.63 9.64
N VAL A 142 3.82 0.19 9.27
CA VAL A 142 3.65 1.65 9.12
C VAL A 142 2.61 1.98 8.04
N PHE A 143 2.67 1.33 6.88
CA PHE A 143 1.70 1.50 5.80
C PHE A 143 0.27 1.22 6.27
N ASN A 144 0.04 0.08 6.94
CA ASN A 144 -1.27 -0.30 7.47
C ASN A 144 -1.75 0.66 8.56
N LEU A 145 -0.86 1.09 9.46
CA LEU A 145 -1.19 2.05 10.51
C LEU A 145 -1.63 3.40 9.91
N LEU A 146 -0.94 3.90 8.88
CA LEU A 146 -1.32 5.14 8.21
C LEU A 146 -2.72 5.03 7.60
N TRP A 147 -3.04 3.92 6.93
CA TRP A 147 -4.38 3.72 6.38
C TRP A 147 -5.46 3.59 7.47
N PHE A 148 -5.13 2.97 8.60
CA PHE A 148 -6.03 2.92 9.74
C PHE A 148 -6.29 4.32 10.33
N ILE A 149 -5.24 5.16 10.45
CA ILE A 149 -5.40 6.55 10.88
C ILE A 149 -6.25 7.33 9.86
N VAL A 150 -6.01 7.17 8.56
CA VAL A 150 -6.82 7.77 7.49
C VAL A 150 -8.28 7.37 7.63
N LEU A 151 -8.57 6.08 7.87
CA LEU A 151 -9.93 5.59 8.13
C LEU A 151 -10.56 6.32 9.32
N VAL A 152 -9.86 6.44 10.45
CA VAL A 152 -10.38 7.16 11.62
C VAL A 152 -10.68 8.62 11.27
N LEU A 153 -9.75 9.32 10.61
CA LEU A 153 -9.92 10.72 10.22
C LEU A 153 -11.13 10.95 9.30
N MET A 154 -11.43 10.00 8.41
CA MET A 154 -12.60 10.08 7.51
C MET A 154 -13.94 10.04 8.23
N PHE A 155 -13.99 9.49 9.45
CA PHE A 155 -15.21 9.35 10.23
C PHE A 155 -15.38 10.42 11.32
N LEU A 156 -14.36 11.26 11.53
CA LEU A 156 -14.47 12.36 12.49
C LEU A 156 -15.40 13.45 11.94
N PRO A 157 -16.26 14.03 12.80
CA PRO A 157 -17.17 15.08 12.37
C PRO A 157 -16.38 16.29 11.89
N ALA A 158 -16.90 16.96 10.87
CA ALA A 158 -16.32 18.22 10.43
C ALA A 158 -16.26 19.19 11.62
N PRO A 159 -15.13 19.89 11.83
CA PRO A 159 -15.00 20.84 12.91
C PRO A 159 -16.05 21.93 12.75
N THR A 160 -16.83 22.20 13.80
CA THR A 160 -17.73 23.34 13.84
C THR A 160 -16.89 24.61 13.96
N VAL A 161 -16.88 25.42 12.90
CA VAL A 161 -16.30 26.77 12.91
C VAL A 161 -17.27 27.74 13.58
#